data_AF-A0A7J4DSS2-F1
#
_entry.id   AF-A0A7J4DSS2-F1
#
_cell.length_a   1.000
_cell.length_b   1.000
_cell.length_c   1.000
_cell.angle_alpha   90.00
_cell.angle_beta   90.00
_cell.angle_gamma   90.00
#
_symmetry.space_group_name_H-M   'P 1'
#
loop_
_entity.id
_entity.type
_entity.pdbx_description
1 polymer ?
#
loop_
_entity_poly.entity_id
_entity_poly.type
_entity_poly.pdbx_seq_one_letter_code
_entity_poly.pdbx_strand_id
1 'polypeptide(L)'
;MRFLSVNADCFLIELESLEETLALYNKLQNTQLNGIKDLVPAAKTILVFFNEIETNFKTLVASIQSLKIDSGFERSDQEVIVPICYNGEDLAQVAELQGLSVADVIRKHHQSVWNVAFIGFAPGFAYMSSPDKPFTDIPRLTVPRKKIPSGSLGLAGKYSGIYPKDSPGGWQLIGTTSEKMWDLERKNPALLLPGMTVHFEDVTHSPTTVNIPQQITRTVEPKQSVPLFTITAPSLQMLIQDEGRLNQTNIGVGVAGAMDLSAMHSANRIVGNPTNTPVIEVLNGGLKAKMQHAGVIAVAGAISNIRVKFADGQTADFASYQPIDLDEGDEFQIQPPTAGLRNYLAVRGGIDV
;
A
#
# COMPACT_ATOMS: atom_id res chain seq x y z
N MET A 1 -20.99 8.31 16.75
CA MET A 1 -20.63 7.88 15.37
C MET A 1 -21.13 8.92 14.37
N ARG A 2 -20.23 9.51 13.57
CA ARG A 2 -20.53 10.51 12.52
C ARG A 2 -20.09 9.97 11.16
N PHE A 3 -20.84 10.27 10.10
CA PHE A 3 -20.51 9.86 8.73
C PHE A 3 -20.21 11.09 7.88
N LEU A 4 -19.07 11.09 7.20
CA LEU A 4 -18.58 12.21 6.39
C LEU A 4 -18.32 11.72 4.97
N SER A 5 -18.93 12.38 3.99
CA SER A 5 -18.64 12.12 2.57
C SER A 5 -17.19 12.51 2.25
N VAL A 6 -16.47 11.66 1.52
CA VAL A 6 -15.09 11.94 1.09
C VAL A 6 -15.07 12.09 -0.43
N ASN A 7 -15.47 11.05 -1.16
CA ASN A 7 -15.66 11.04 -2.61
C ASN A 7 -16.98 10.35 -2.98
N ALA A 8 -17.24 10.17 -4.27
CA ALA A 8 -18.42 9.48 -4.77
C ALA A 8 -18.48 8.00 -4.33
N ASP A 9 -17.32 7.35 -4.26
CA ASP A 9 -17.15 5.92 -3.94
C ASP A 9 -16.61 5.65 -2.52
N CYS A 10 -16.45 6.69 -1.70
CA CYS A 10 -15.94 6.51 -0.34
C CYS A 10 -16.44 7.55 0.68
N PHE A 11 -16.56 7.11 1.93
CA PHE A 11 -16.93 7.95 3.07
C PHE A 11 -16.16 7.55 4.33
N LEU A 12 -16.04 8.49 5.25
CA LEU A 12 -15.37 8.31 6.53
C LEU A 12 -16.40 8.15 7.65
N ILE A 13 -16.19 7.16 8.51
CA ILE A 13 -16.89 7.01 9.79
C ILE A 13 -15.97 7.55 10.87
N GLU A 14 -16.47 8.41 11.74
CA GLU A 14 -15.76 8.89 12.92
C GLU A 14 -16.42 8.37 14.20
N LEU A 15 -15.57 7.95 15.14
CA LEU A 15 -15.93 7.33 16.41
C LEU A 15 -15.24 8.05 17.56
N GLU A 16 -15.71 7.82 18.80
CA GLU A 16 -15.21 8.54 19.96
C GLU A 16 -13.84 8.02 20.43
N SER A 17 -13.58 6.74 20.18
CA SER A 17 -12.44 6.00 20.73
C SER A 17 -11.85 4.97 19.77
N LEU A 18 -10.67 4.47 20.12
CA LEU A 18 -10.01 3.40 19.37
C LEU A 18 -10.78 2.09 19.56
N GLU A 19 -11.24 1.84 20.77
CA GLU A 19 -12.00 0.68 21.17
C GLU A 19 -13.30 0.56 20.35
N GLU A 20 -14.04 1.67 20.18
CA GLU A 20 -15.22 1.71 19.29
C GLU A 20 -14.85 1.45 17.84
N THR A 21 -13.74 2.02 17.37
CA THR A 21 -13.27 1.85 15.98
C THR A 21 -12.96 0.39 15.69
N LEU A 22 -12.22 -0.27 16.58
CA LEU A 22 -11.88 -1.68 16.43
C LEU A 22 -13.11 -2.59 16.51
N ALA A 23 -14.03 -2.31 17.43
CA ALA A 23 -15.27 -3.08 17.55
C ALA A 23 -16.14 -2.96 16.28
N LEU A 24 -16.31 -1.74 15.74
CA LEU A 24 -17.05 -1.54 14.50
C LEU A 24 -16.33 -2.17 13.31
N TYR A 25 -15.01 -2.02 13.20
CA TYR A 25 -14.22 -2.60 12.12
C TYR A 25 -14.39 -4.13 12.06
N ASN A 26 -14.21 -4.81 13.19
CA ASN A 26 -14.41 -6.27 13.28
C ASN A 26 -15.85 -6.65 12.89
N LYS A 27 -16.85 -5.89 13.36
CA LYS A 27 -18.26 -6.15 13.01
C LYS A 27 -18.50 -6.01 11.51
N LEU A 28 -17.95 -4.98 10.87
CA LEU A 28 -18.09 -4.76 9.43
C LEU A 28 -17.40 -5.85 8.62
N GLN A 29 -16.19 -6.26 9.02
CA GLN A 29 -15.48 -7.37 8.39
C GLN A 29 -16.26 -8.69 8.47
N ASN A 30 -16.85 -9.00 9.62
CA ASN A 30 -17.62 -10.23 9.81
C ASN A 30 -19.00 -10.20 9.15
N THR A 31 -19.63 -9.02 9.05
CA THR A 31 -20.97 -8.88 8.46
C THR A 31 -20.94 -8.89 6.93
N GLN A 32 -19.83 -8.43 6.32
CA GLN A 32 -19.64 -8.37 4.86
C GLN A 32 -20.82 -7.71 4.14
N LEU A 33 -21.10 -6.44 4.46
CA LEU A 33 -22.18 -5.70 3.82
C LEU A 33 -21.95 -5.59 2.31
N ASN A 34 -23.01 -5.85 1.53
CA ASN A 34 -22.94 -5.82 0.08
C ASN A 34 -22.49 -4.45 -0.46
N GLY A 35 -21.61 -4.47 -1.45
CA GLY A 35 -21.06 -3.29 -2.09
C GLY A 35 -19.89 -2.63 -1.37
N ILE A 36 -19.50 -3.04 -0.16
CA ILE A 36 -18.24 -2.57 0.44
C ILE A 36 -17.06 -3.22 -0.28
N LYS A 37 -16.16 -2.38 -0.81
CA LYS A 37 -14.94 -2.81 -1.51
C LYS A 37 -13.73 -2.92 -0.59
N ASP A 38 -13.61 -2.02 0.38
CA ASP A 38 -12.48 -2.02 1.31
C ASP A 38 -12.81 -1.21 2.58
N LEU A 39 -12.11 -1.51 3.67
CA LEU A 39 -12.24 -0.89 4.99
C LEU A 39 -10.86 -0.56 5.56
N VAL A 40 -10.60 0.73 5.81
CA VAL A 40 -9.32 1.19 6.34
C VAL A 40 -9.52 1.80 7.73
N PRO A 41 -9.21 1.07 8.82
CA PRO A 41 -9.33 1.60 10.17
C PRO A 41 -8.14 2.49 10.52
N ALA A 42 -8.38 3.48 11.37
CA ALA A 42 -7.37 4.31 12.01
C ALA A 42 -7.75 4.52 13.48
N ALA A 43 -7.11 5.49 14.16
CA ALA A 43 -7.26 5.68 15.60
C ALA A 43 -8.70 5.93 16.09
N LYS A 44 -9.49 6.68 15.31
CA LYS A 44 -10.88 7.06 15.65
C LYS A 44 -11.78 7.07 14.41
N THR A 45 -11.31 6.50 13.30
CA THR A 45 -11.99 6.61 12.02
C THR A 45 -11.90 5.32 11.24
N ILE A 46 -12.88 5.07 10.38
CA ILE A 46 -12.86 3.99 9.38
C ILE A 46 -13.20 4.62 8.04
N LEU A 47 -12.30 4.53 7.07
CA LEU A 47 -12.61 4.87 5.68
C LEU A 47 -13.25 3.67 5.00
N VAL A 48 -14.41 3.87 4.40
CA VAL A 48 -15.18 2.84 3.71
C VAL A 48 -15.18 3.15 2.22
N PHE A 49 -14.63 2.23 1.43
CA PHE A 49 -14.76 2.24 -0.03
C PHE A 49 -15.92 1.34 -0.44
N PHE A 50 -16.71 1.76 -1.43
CA PHE A 50 -17.85 0.98 -1.90
C PHE A 50 -18.05 1.06 -3.42
N ASN A 51 -18.83 0.13 -3.97
CA ASN A 51 -19.23 0.13 -5.37
C ASN A 51 -20.53 0.93 -5.54
N GLU A 52 -20.44 2.08 -6.19
CA GLU A 52 -21.58 2.97 -6.47
C GLU A 52 -22.67 2.33 -7.35
N ILE A 53 -22.33 1.26 -8.09
CA ILE A 53 -23.30 0.52 -8.91
C ILE A 53 -24.13 -0.44 -8.04
N GLU A 54 -23.53 -1.01 -6.98
CA GLU A 54 -24.16 -2.02 -6.13
C GLU A 54 -24.87 -1.42 -4.92
N THR A 55 -24.38 -0.28 -4.42
CA THR A 55 -24.90 0.38 -3.23
C THR A 55 -24.62 1.88 -3.26
N ASN A 56 -25.13 2.60 -2.26
CA ASN A 56 -24.86 4.03 -2.10
C ASN A 56 -24.65 4.39 -0.63
N PHE A 57 -24.12 5.59 -0.41
CA PHE A 57 -23.84 6.15 0.91
C PHE A 57 -25.02 6.00 1.89
N LYS A 58 -26.24 6.37 1.49
CA LYS A 58 -27.41 6.34 2.40
C LYS A 58 -27.76 4.92 2.83
N THR A 59 -27.73 3.96 1.90
CA THR A 59 -28.01 2.54 2.16
C THR A 59 -26.98 1.95 3.13
N LEU A 60 -25.69 2.22 2.89
CA LEU A 60 -24.62 1.74 3.77
C LEU A 60 -24.71 2.37 5.16
N VAL A 61 -24.92 3.69 5.26
CA VAL A 61 -25.08 4.36 6.56
C VAL A 61 -26.22 3.75 7.37
N ALA A 62 -27.40 3.57 6.77
CA ALA A 62 -28.55 2.97 7.45
C ALA A 62 -28.25 1.53 7.93
N SER A 63 -27.57 0.74 7.08
CA SER A 63 -27.16 -0.62 7.42
C SER A 63 -26.18 -0.65 8.59
N ILE A 64 -25.14 0.19 8.55
CA ILE A 64 -24.10 0.29 9.59
C ILE A 64 -24.71 0.77 10.92
N GLN A 65 -25.62 1.75 10.88
CA GLN A 65 -26.30 2.25 12.08
C GLN A 65 -27.20 1.19 12.75
N SER A 66 -27.72 0.24 11.98
CA SER A 66 -28.55 -0.85 12.51
C SER A 66 -27.74 -1.98 13.17
N LEU A 67 -26.41 -2.00 13.00
CA LEU A 67 -25.58 -3.05 13.56
C LEU A 67 -25.54 -2.92 15.08
N LYS A 68 -25.83 -4.03 15.76
CA LYS A 68 -25.51 -4.18 17.18
C LYS A 68 -24.01 -4.45 17.29
N ILE A 69 -23.29 -3.48 17.84
CA ILE A 69 -21.87 -3.59 18.16
C ILE A 69 -21.79 -4.10 19.58
N ASP A 70 -21.44 -5.38 19.74
CA ASP A 70 -21.14 -5.92 21.05
C ASP A 70 -19.81 -5.33 21.52
N SER A 71 -19.76 -4.85 22.76
CA SER A 71 -18.57 -4.23 23.36
C SER A 71 -17.44 -5.21 23.66
N GLY A 72 -17.58 -6.47 23.26
CA GLY A 72 -16.55 -7.50 23.35
C GLY A 72 -15.67 -7.48 22.11
N PHE A 73 -14.44 -7.01 22.26
CA PHE A 73 -13.39 -7.24 21.25
C PHE A 73 -13.03 -8.74 21.30
N GLU A 74 -13.43 -9.50 20.28
CA GLU A 74 -12.83 -10.83 20.06
C GLU A 74 -11.35 -10.61 19.74
N ARG A 75 -10.49 -10.87 20.73
CA ARG A 75 -9.04 -10.83 20.55
C ARG A 75 -8.67 -11.96 19.61
N SER A 76 -7.84 -11.66 18.62
CA SER A 76 -7.13 -12.72 17.91
C SER A 76 -6.22 -13.41 18.94
N ASP A 77 -6.29 -14.72 19.07
CA ASP A 77 -5.39 -15.53 19.93
C ASP A 77 -3.93 -15.55 19.38
N GLN A 78 -3.62 -14.72 18.39
CA GLN A 78 -2.31 -14.67 17.75
C GLN A 78 -1.38 -13.72 18.50
N GLU A 79 -0.48 -14.32 19.27
CA GLU A 79 0.62 -13.65 19.95
C GLU A 79 1.91 -13.71 19.11
N VAL A 80 2.66 -12.61 19.10
CA VAL A 80 3.97 -12.52 18.44
C VAL A 80 4.99 -11.98 19.43
N ILE A 81 6.13 -12.66 19.53
CA ILE A 81 7.28 -12.17 20.30
C ILE A 81 8.24 -11.49 19.34
N VAL A 82 8.62 -10.25 19.64
CA VAL A 82 9.60 -9.47 18.87
C VAL A 82 10.82 -9.16 19.73
N PRO A 83 12.01 -9.69 19.41
CA PRO A 83 13.22 -9.36 20.14
C PRO A 83 13.65 -7.92 19.86
N ILE A 84 13.95 -7.16 20.92
CA ILE A 84 14.35 -5.76 20.88
C ILE A 84 15.68 -5.57 21.61
N CYS A 85 16.63 -4.93 20.93
CA CYS A 85 17.77 -4.29 21.56
C CYS A 85 17.39 -2.85 21.89
N TYR A 86 17.32 -2.49 23.17
CA TYR A 86 16.97 -1.13 23.62
C TYR A 86 18.17 -0.19 23.56
N ASN A 87 18.61 0.08 22.34
CA ASN A 87 19.75 0.94 21.99
C ASN A 87 19.32 2.22 21.24
N GLY A 88 18.04 2.60 21.32
CA GLY A 88 17.51 3.74 20.59
C GLY A 88 18.12 5.05 21.06
N GLU A 89 18.39 5.94 20.11
CA GLU A 89 19.03 7.23 20.37
C GLU A 89 18.21 8.17 21.26
N ASP A 90 16.87 8.02 21.29
CA ASP A 90 15.97 8.85 22.07
C ASP A 90 15.56 8.20 23.40
N LEU A 91 16.09 7.01 23.73
CA LEU A 91 15.68 6.26 24.93
C LEU A 91 15.88 7.07 26.22
N ALA A 92 17.01 7.78 26.34
CA ALA A 92 17.29 8.66 27.47
C ALA A 92 16.33 9.86 27.51
N GLN A 93 16.00 10.44 26.35
CA GLN A 93 15.06 11.56 26.27
C GLN A 93 13.64 11.13 26.64
N VAL A 94 13.20 9.94 26.21
CA VAL A 94 11.89 9.38 26.62
C VAL A 94 11.84 9.17 28.12
N ALA A 95 12.92 8.69 28.73
CA ALA A 95 13.01 8.54 30.18
C ALA A 95 12.84 9.88 30.91
N GLU A 96 13.52 10.93 30.44
CA GLU A 96 13.37 12.30 30.97
C GLU A 96 11.93 12.83 30.83
N LEU A 97 11.33 12.71 29.62
CA LEU A 97 9.96 13.15 29.34
C LEU A 97 8.92 12.46 30.22
N GLN A 98 9.17 11.21 30.62
CA GLN A 98 8.27 10.41 31.44
C GLN A 98 8.60 10.50 32.95
N GLY A 99 9.68 11.19 33.33
CA GLY A 99 10.15 11.25 34.72
C GLY A 99 10.61 9.87 35.26
N LEU A 100 11.18 9.04 34.40
CA LEU A 100 11.61 7.67 34.69
C LEU A 100 13.11 7.49 34.51
N SER A 101 13.65 6.41 35.04
CA SER A 101 14.97 5.91 34.64
C SER A 101 14.89 5.21 33.28
N VAL A 102 16.01 5.13 32.55
CA VAL A 102 16.10 4.33 31.30
C VAL A 102 15.71 2.87 31.56
N ALA A 103 16.16 2.29 32.67
CA ALA A 103 15.81 0.94 33.07
C ALA A 103 14.30 0.77 33.30
N ASP A 104 13.63 1.77 33.88
CA ASP A 104 12.18 1.74 34.05
C ASP A 104 11.42 1.90 32.73
N VAL A 105 11.92 2.68 31.78
CA VAL A 105 11.32 2.76 30.43
C VAL A 105 11.39 1.40 29.74
N ILE A 106 12.57 0.77 29.73
CA ILE A 106 12.76 -0.56 29.14
C ILE A 106 11.83 -1.57 29.81
N ARG A 107 11.87 -1.63 31.15
CA ARG A 107 11.05 -2.56 31.94
C ARG A 107 9.56 -2.36 31.67
N LYS A 108 9.06 -1.13 31.68
CA LYS A 108 7.65 -0.83 31.38
C LYS A 108 7.29 -1.21 29.94
N HIS A 109 8.10 -0.88 28.95
CA HIS A 109 7.81 -1.18 27.55
C HIS A 109 7.75 -2.69 27.32
N HIS A 110 8.74 -3.43 27.81
CA HIS A 110 8.86 -4.88 27.69
C HIS A 110 7.75 -5.65 28.43
N GLN A 111 7.40 -5.24 29.66
CA GLN A 111 6.40 -5.93 30.47
C GLN A 111 4.96 -5.63 30.06
N SER A 112 4.73 -4.63 29.21
CA SER A 112 3.39 -4.27 28.76
C SER A 112 2.93 -5.16 27.63
N VAL A 113 1.63 -5.46 27.63
CA VAL A 113 0.98 -6.10 26.48
C VAL A 113 0.69 -5.05 25.43
N TRP A 114 1.12 -5.27 24.18
CA TRP A 114 0.88 -4.36 23.07
C TRP A 114 -0.08 -4.99 22.08
N ASN A 115 -1.14 -4.29 21.70
CA ASN A 115 -2.09 -4.77 20.69
C ASN A 115 -1.93 -3.96 19.41
N VAL A 116 -1.86 -4.64 18.27
CA VAL A 116 -1.85 -3.98 16.96
C VAL A 116 -3.24 -3.39 16.72
N ALA A 117 -3.34 -2.07 16.81
CA ALA A 117 -4.59 -1.35 16.62
C ALA A 117 -4.93 -1.25 15.12
N PHE A 118 -4.01 -0.73 14.32
CA PHE A 118 -4.19 -0.59 12.89
C PHE A 118 -2.84 -0.54 12.18
N ILE A 119 -2.86 -0.75 10.87
CA ILE A 119 -1.68 -0.64 10.00
C ILE A 119 -1.88 0.54 9.07
N GLY A 120 -0.82 1.31 8.86
CA GLY A 120 -0.86 2.50 8.01
C GLY A 120 0.51 3.15 7.92
N PHE A 121 0.61 4.35 7.32
CA PHE A 121 1.88 5.06 7.02
C PHE A 121 2.78 4.37 5.98
N ALA A 122 3.05 3.08 6.13
CA ALA A 122 3.78 2.26 5.17
C ALA A 122 3.31 0.80 5.24
N PRO A 123 3.54 -0.01 4.18
CA PRO A 123 3.28 -1.44 4.22
C PRO A 123 3.95 -2.10 5.44
N GLY A 124 3.16 -2.77 6.28
CA GLY A 124 3.61 -3.44 7.49
C GLY A 124 3.91 -2.56 8.70
N PHE A 125 3.70 -1.24 8.65
CA PHE A 125 3.90 -0.39 9.84
C PHE A 125 2.66 -0.48 10.73
N ALA A 126 2.82 -1.19 11.84
CA ALA A 126 1.78 -1.42 12.83
C ALA A 126 1.81 -0.35 13.94
N TYR A 127 0.65 0.27 14.18
CA TYR A 127 0.43 1.12 15.34
C TYR A 127 -0.06 0.25 16.48
N MET A 128 0.75 0.12 17.52
CA MET A 128 0.44 -0.70 18.69
C MET A 128 0.04 0.16 19.87
N SER A 129 -1.00 -0.25 20.58
CA SER A 129 -1.46 0.39 21.81
C SER A 129 -1.54 -0.63 22.94
N SER A 130 -1.19 -0.20 24.15
CA SER A 130 -1.29 -1.05 25.33
C SER A 130 -2.49 -0.65 26.20
N PRO A 131 -3.30 -1.61 26.68
CA PRO A 131 -4.37 -1.32 27.63
C PRO A 131 -3.83 -0.82 28.98
N ASP A 132 -2.59 -1.21 29.34
CA ASP A 132 -1.93 -0.84 30.59
C ASP A 132 -1.43 0.61 30.59
N LYS A 133 -1.43 1.27 29.42
CA LYS A 133 -1.00 2.66 29.21
C LYS A 133 0.33 2.95 29.93
N PRO A 134 1.43 2.25 29.58
CA PRO A 134 2.69 2.31 30.33
C PRO A 134 3.34 3.70 30.34
N PHE A 135 3.01 4.51 29.33
CA PHE A 135 3.52 5.86 29.14
C PHE A 135 2.37 6.85 29.00
N THR A 136 2.63 8.09 29.40
CA THR A 136 1.78 9.23 29.05
C THR A 136 2.01 9.62 27.59
N ASP A 137 1.39 10.71 27.13
CA ASP A 137 1.53 11.17 25.75
C ASP A 137 2.99 11.57 25.45
N ILE A 138 3.68 10.77 24.63
CA ILE A 138 5.07 11.03 24.22
C ILE A 138 5.07 11.92 22.98
N PRO A 139 5.61 13.16 23.03
CA PRO A 139 5.61 14.04 21.88
C PRO A 139 6.49 13.49 20.76
N ARG A 140 6.08 13.75 19.51
CA ARG A 140 6.96 13.58 18.34
C ARG A 140 8.08 14.61 18.38
N LEU A 141 9.20 14.29 17.74
CA LEU A 141 10.23 15.27 17.44
C LEU A 141 9.65 16.46 16.66
N THR A 142 10.09 17.66 17.01
CA THR A 142 9.71 18.91 16.34
C THR A 142 10.21 18.94 14.89
N VAL A 143 11.39 18.40 14.63
CA VAL A 143 11.94 18.22 13.29
C VAL A 143 12.07 16.72 13.02
N PRO A 144 11.31 16.15 12.06
CA PRO A 144 11.40 14.74 11.75
C PRO A 144 12.76 14.39 11.13
N ARG A 145 13.25 13.20 11.43
CA ARG A 145 14.45 12.63 10.80
C ARG A 145 14.17 12.39 9.32
N LYS A 146 15.16 12.68 8.47
CA LYS A 146 15.09 12.36 7.04
C LYS A 146 15.09 10.85 6.78
N LYS A 147 15.70 10.08 7.69
CA LYS A 147 15.84 8.63 7.59
C LYS A 147 15.83 8.00 8.98
N ILE A 148 14.90 7.08 9.18
CA ILE A 148 14.85 6.13 10.29
C ILE A 148 15.08 4.75 9.67
N PRO A 149 16.07 3.97 10.14
CA PRO A 149 16.34 2.63 9.63
C PRO A 149 15.17 1.66 9.79
N SER A 150 15.07 0.68 8.89
CA SER A 150 14.21 -0.50 9.10
C SER A 150 14.57 -1.20 10.42
N GLY A 151 13.56 -1.71 11.13
CA GLY A 151 13.70 -2.37 12.42
C GLY A 151 13.78 -1.41 13.61
N SER A 152 13.81 -0.09 13.42
CA SER A 152 13.74 0.86 14.54
C SER A 152 12.39 0.78 15.25
N LEU A 153 12.44 0.66 16.58
CA LEU A 153 11.30 0.73 17.48
C LEU A 153 11.13 2.17 17.99
N GLY A 154 9.94 2.73 17.80
CA GLY A 154 9.63 4.09 18.21
C GLY A 154 8.40 4.20 19.12
N LEU A 155 8.34 5.29 19.87
CA LEU A 155 7.17 5.74 20.63
C LEU A 155 6.69 7.11 20.15
N ALA A 156 5.38 7.27 20.00
CA ALA A 156 4.75 8.58 19.80
C ALA A 156 3.29 8.57 20.25
N GLY A 157 2.90 9.63 20.96
CA GLY A 157 1.66 9.73 21.69
C GLY A 157 1.48 8.55 22.64
N LYS A 158 0.41 7.78 22.45
CA LYS A 158 0.11 6.53 23.16
C LYS A 158 0.56 5.26 22.42
N TYR A 159 1.27 5.38 21.31
CA TYR A 159 1.57 4.26 20.41
C TYR A 159 3.03 3.84 20.45
N SER A 160 3.24 2.55 20.27
CA SER A 160 4.51 1.93 19.89
C SER A 160 4.42 1.42 18.44
N GLY A 161 5.56 1.33 17.76
CA GLY A 161 5.61 1.03 16.33
C GLY A 161 7.02 0.66 15.89
N ILE A 162 7.13 -0.27 14.93
CA ILE A 162 8.41 -0.64 14.33
C ILE A 162 8.40 -0.24 12.86
N TYR A 163 9.45 0.46 12.44
CA TYR A 163 9.62 0.89 11.06
C TYR A 163 9.94 -0.31 10.15
N PRO A 164 9.09 -0.67 9.16
CA PRO A 164 9.32 -1.85 8.32
C PRO A 164 10.35 -1.60 7.23
N LYS A 165 10.58 -0.34 6.87
CA LYS A 165 11.55 0.09 5.86
C LYS A 165 12.14 1.45 6.23
N ASP A 166 13.26 1.76 5.61
CA ASP A 166 13.88 3.08 5.70
C ASP A 166 12.87 4.16 5.28
N SER A 167 12.58 5.09 6.20
CA SER A 167 11.59 6.16 5.96
C SER A 167 11.84 7.38 6.85
N PRO A 168 11.40 8.58 6.46
CA PRO A 168 11.44 9.74 7.35
C PRO A 168 10.41 9.58 8.48
N GLY A 169 10.69 10.15 9.65
CA GLY A 169 9.74 10.10 10.77
C GLY A 169 10.19 10.91 11.97
N GLY A 170 9.25 11.17 12.88
CA GLY A 170 9.49 11.97 14.09
C GLY A 170 9.13 11.23 15.38
N TRP A 171 9.10 9.90 15.37
CA TRP A 171 8.87 9.14 16.60
C TRP A 171 10.16 9.07 17.42
N GLN A 172 10.01 8.99 18.74
CA GLN A 172 11.12 8.84 19.66
C GLN A 172 11.63 7.39 19.59
N LEU A 173 12.86 7.18 19.12
CA LEU A 173 13.44 5.86 18.91
C LEU A 173 14.03 5.30 20.20
N ILE A 174 13.50 4.15 20.65
CA ILE A 174 13.86 3.54 21.93
C ILE A 174 14.61 2.20 21.78
N GLY A 175 14.63 1.61 20.58
CA GLY A 175 15.34 0.37 20.33
C GLY A 175 15.34 -0.05 18.86
N THR A 176 15.85 -1.24 18.60
CA THR A 176 15.94 -1.85 17.27
C THR A 176 15.68 -3.35 17.32
N THR A 177 15.15 -3.90 16.23
CA THR A 177 15.04 -5.35 16.00
C THR A 177 15.73 -5.75 14.70
N SER A 178 16.22 -6.99 14.64
CA SER A 178 16.65 -7.64 13.40
C SER A 178 15.51 -8.32 12.66
N GLU A 179 14.33 -8.44 13.28
CA GLU A 179 13.17 -9.02 12.63
C GLU A 179 12.71 -8.17 11.44
N LYS A 180 12.48 -8.84 10.30
CA LYS A 180 11.90 -8.16 9.15
C LYS A 180 10.41 -7.93 9.42
N MET A 181 9.99 -6.68 9.54
CA MET A 181 8.56 -6.38 9.71
C MET A 181 7.76 -6.54 8.41
N TRP A 182 8.43 -6.50 7.26
CA TRP A 182 7.87 -6.71 5.93
C TRP A 182 8.75 -7.69 5.13
N ASP A 183 8.18 -8.78 4.63
CA ASP A 183 8.89 -9.80 3.85
C ASP A 183 7.97 -10.46 2.81
N LEU A 184 8.23 -10.22 1.52
CA LEU A 184 7.41 -10.75 0.41
C LEU A 184 7.48 -12.28 0.28
N GLU A 185 8.46 -12.93 0.89
CA GLU A 185 8.59 -14.40 0.87
C GLU A 185 7.69 -15.09 1.91
N ARG A 186 7.06 -14.33 2.82
CA ARG A 186 6.11 -14.89 3.79
C ARG A 186 4.72 -15.04 3.18
N LYS A 187 3.93 -15.97 3.74
CA LYS A 187 2.50 -16.09 3.43
C LYS A 187 1.74 -14.77 3.65
N ASN A 188 2.07 -14.08 4.75
CA ASN A 188 1.62 -12.72 5.03
C ASN A 188 2.86 -11.81 5.03
N PRO A 189 2.95 -10.83 4.12
CA PRO A 189 4.14 -9.99 4.04
C PRO A 189 4.40 -9.17 5.31
N ALA A 190 3.34 -8.63 5.92
CA ALA A 190 3.43 -7.94 7.19
C ALA A 190 3.57 -8.95 8.34
N LEU A 191 4.59 -8.76 9.19
CA LEU A 191 4.80 -9.58 10.40
C LEU A 191 3.68 -9.38 11.44
N LEU A 192 3.20 -8.14 11.55
CA LEU A 192 2.16 -7.73 12.47
C LEU A 192 0.90 -7.40 11.68
N LEU A 193 -0.25 -7.85 12.17
CA LEU A 193 -1.59 -7.63 11.59
C LEU A 193 -2.52 -7.02 12.65
N PRO A 194 -3.55 -6.25 12.25
CA PRO A 194 -4.53 -5.73 13.18
C PRO A 194 -5.16 -6.84 14.05
N GLY A 195 -5.30 -6.56 15.34
CA GLY A 195 -5.86 -7.48 16.32
C GLY A 195 -4.89 -8.48 16.95
N MET A 196 -3.64 -8.58 16.45
CA MET A 196 -2.60 -9.40 17.09
C MET A 196 -2.10 -8.76 18.40
N THR A 197 -1.66 -9.62 19.31
CA THR A 197 -0.95 -9.21 20.52
C THR A 197 0.56 -9.38 20.34
N VAL A 198 1.33 -8.38 20.75
CA VAL A 198 2.78 -8.29 20.61
C VAL A 198 3.42 -8.21 21.98
N HIS A 199 4.40 -9.08 22.19
CA HIS A 199 5.27 -9.07 23.35
C HIS A 199 6.68 -8.70 22.88
N PHE A 200 7.29 -7.71 23.53
CA PHE A 200 8.68 -7.38 23.25
C PHE A 200 9.56 -8.15 24.22
N GLU A 201 10.63 -8.76 23.70
CA GLU A 201 11.66 -9.44 24.50
C GLU A 201 12.95 -8.61 24.51
N ASP A 202 13.51 -8.31 25.69
CA ASP A 202 14.73 -7.53 25.81
C ASP A 202 15.95 -8.42 25.55
N VAL A 203 16.61 -8.21 24.42
CA VAL A 203 17.83 -8.92 24.02
C VAL A 203 19.08 -8.04 24.10
N THR A 204 19.02 -6.88 24.75
CA THR A 204 20.13 -5.91 24.80
C THR A 204 21.43 -6.50 25.35
N HIS A 205 21.32 -7.43 26.31
CA HIS A 205 22.46 -8.11 26.95
C HIS A 205 22.57 -9.59 26.59
N SER A 206 21.75 -10.08 25.66
CA SER A 206 21.77 -11.45 25.16
C SER A 206 22.29 -11.43 23.72
N PRO A 207 23.38 -12.15 23.38
CA PRO A 207 23.88 -12.17 22.02
C PRO A 207 22.85 -12.85 21.12
N THR A 208 22.08 -12.07 20.36
CA THR A 208 21.23 -12.60 19.29
C THR A 208 22.16 -13.21 18.25
N THR A 209 22.09 -14.53 18.09
CA THR A 209 22.76 -15.19 16.98
C THR A 209 22.01 -14.79 15.72
N VAL A 210 22.57 -13.85 14.96
CA VAL A 210 22.00 -13.45 13.67
C VAL A 210 22.28 -14.58 12.69
N ASN A 211 21.34 -15.51 12.58
CA ASN A 211 21.29 -16.41 11.45
C ASN A 211 20.83 -15.57 10.26
N ILE A 212 21.76 -15.21 9.39
CA ILE A 212 21.44 -14.68 8.06
C ILE A 212 20.85 -15.86 7.30
N PRO A 213 19.54 -15.88 6.98
CA PRO A 213 19.03 -16.91 6.08
C PRO A 213 19.80 -16.76 4.77
N GLN A 214 20.40 -17.85 4.27
CA GLN A 214 20.87 -17.87 2.89
C GLN A 214 19.71 -17.37 2.05
N GLN A 215 19.95 -16.27 1.34
CA GLN A 215 18.99 -15.68 0.43
C GLN A 215 18.57 -16.81 -0.52
N ILE A 216 17.36 -17.35 -0.32
CA ILE A 216 16.76 -18.24 -1.29
C ILE A 216 16.40 -17.30 -2.43
N THR A 217 17.36 -17.09 -3.32
CA THR A 217 17.08 -16.49 -4.61
C THR A 217 16.21 -17.51 -5.30
N ARG A 218 14.89 -17.31 -5.20
CA ARG A 218 13.95 -18.03 -6.01
C ARG A 218 14.29 -17.62 -7.44
N THR A 219 15.07 -18.45 -8.12
CA THR A 219 15.20 -18.40 -9.57
C THR A 219 13.81 -18.71 -10.09
N VAL A 220 13.00 -17.67 -10.26
CA VAL A 220 11.88 -17.73 -11.18
C VAL A 220 12.54 -18.04 -12.52
N GLU A 221 12.37 -19.29 -12.98
CA GLU A 221 12.76 -19.62 -14.34
C GLU A 221 12.04 -18.60 -15.23
N PRO A 222 12.77 -17.77 -15.98
CA PRO A 222 12.13 -16.81 -16.85
C PRO A 222 11.26 -17.62 -17.80
N LYS A 223 9.94 -17.40 -17.77
CA LYS A 223 9.10 -17.79 -18.89
C LYS A 223 9.78 -17.20 -20.12
N GLN A 224 10.21 -18.07 -21.04
CA GLN A 224 10.75 -17.65 -22.32
C GLN A 224 9.60 -17.04 -23.13
N SER A 225 9.25 -15.80 -22.83
CA SER A 225 8.35 -15.01 -23.64
C SER A 225 9.19 -14.28 -24.69
N VAL A 226 8.73 -14.37 -25.93
CA VAL A 226 9.33 -13.60 -27.02
C VAL A 226 8.77 -12.17 -26.91
N PRO A 227 9.61 -11.13 -26.81
CA PRO A 227 9.12 -9.77 -26.62
C PRO A 227 8.37 -9.30 -27.86
N LEU A 228 7.17 -8.73 -27.70
CA LEU A 228 6.43 -8.17 -28.83
C LEU A 228 7.08 -6.87 -29.37
N PHE A 229 7.59 -6.03 -28.48
CA PHE A 229 8.28 -4.79 -28.82
C PHE A 229 9.37 -4.47 -27.80
N THR A 230 10.30 -3.59 -28.18
CA THR A 230 11.34 -3.07 -27.30
C THR A 230 11.18 -1.57 -27.13
N ILE A 231 11.23 -1.09 -25.89
CA ILE A 231 11.21 0.34 -25.59
C ILE A 231 12.56 0.93 -25.98
N THR A 232 12.55 1.85 -26.94
CA THR A 232 13.76 2.52 -27.44
C THR A 232 14.00 3.86 -26.75
N ALA A 233 12.95 4.50 -26.22
CA ALA A 233 13.05 5.65 -25.34
C ALA A 233 11.93 5.63 -24.28
N PRO A 234 12.26 5.67 -22.97
CA PRO A 234 11.25 5.75 -21.92
C PRO A 234 10.63 7.16 -21.83
N SER A 235 9.44 7.26 -21.24
CA SER A 235 8.82 8.53 -20.86
C SER A 235 9.35 9.03 -19.50
N LEU A 236 8.85 10.18 -19.04
CA LEU A 236 9.15 10.74 -17.71
C LEU A 236 8.81 9.76 -16.58
N GLN A 237 7.68 9.06 -16.72
CA GLN A 237 7.26 7.95 -15.87
C GLN A 237 6.42 7.01 -16.72
N MET A 238 6.79 5.73 -16.73
CA MET A 238 5.98 4.67 -17.29
C MET A 238 5.88 3.52 -16.28
N LEU A 239 4.66 3.08 -16.03
CA LEU A 239 4.35 2.05 -15.04
C LEU A 239 3.43 1.03 -15.68
N ILE A 240 3.62 -0.24 -15.35
CA ILE A 240 2.60 -1.23 -15.66
C ILE A 240 1.52 -1.11 -14.58
N GLN A 241 0.28 -0.89 -15.02
CA GLN A 241 -0.87 -0.67 -14.15
C GLN A 241 -2.00 -1.62 -14.55
N ASP A 242 -2.66 -2.15 -13.53
CA ASP A 242 -3.94 -2.84 -13.60
C ASP A 242 -5.00 -1.99 -12.85
N GLU A 243 -6.09 -2.60 -12.40
CA GLU A 243 -7.12 -1.92 -11.59
C GLU A 243 -6.66 -1.58 -10.17
N GLY A 244 -5.45 -2.00 -9.77
CA GLY A 244 -4.91 -1.85 -8.44
C GLY A 244 -5.15 -3.06 -7.54
N ARG A 245 -4.72 -2.91 -6.29
CA ARG A 245 -4.65 -3.93 -5.26
C ARG A 245 -5.67 -3.64 -4.17
N LEU A 246 -6.93 -3.94 -4.46
CA LEU A 246 -8.01 -3.88 -3.48
C LEU A 246 -7.77 -4.91 -2.37
N ASN A 247 -8.27 -4.63 -1.16
CA ASN A 247 -8.17 -5.49 0.02
C ASN A 247 -6.74 -5.74 0.54
N GLN A 248 -5.75 -4.92 0.14
CA GLN A 248 -4.38 -4.97 0.66
C GLN A 248 -4.07 -3.81 1.63
N THR A 249 -5.04 -2.93 1.86
CA THR A 249 -4.89 -1.79 2.79
C THR A 249 -4.78 -2.23 4.24
N ASN A 250 -5.35 -3.39 4.59
CA ASN A 250 -5.22 -4.04 5.90
C ASN A 250 -3.76 -4.34 6.29
N ILE A 251 -2.85 -4.43 5.32
CA ILE A 251 -1.40 -4.59 5.52
C ILE A 251 -0.62 -3.32 5.14
N GLY A 252 -1.30 -2.19 4.95
CA GLY A 252 -0.69 -0.89 4.66
C GLY A 252 -0.25 -0.71 3.20
N VAL A 253 -0.66 -1.59 2.29
CA VAL A 253 -0.41 -1.45 0.85
C VAL A 253 -1.50 -0.57 0.25
N GLY A 254 -1.09 0.53 -0.39
CA GLY A 254 -2.02 1.40 -1.11
C GLY A 254 -2.60 0.71 -2.35
N VAL A 255 -3.78 1.16 -2.78
CA VAL A 255 -4.52 0.57 -3.90
C VAL A 255 -3.68 0.58 -5.20
N ALA A 256 -2.92 1.63 -5.47
CA ALA A 256 -2.22 1.81 -6.75
C ALA A 256 -3.20 1.67 -7.93
N GLY A 257 -2.76 1.09 -9.05
CA GLY A 257 -3.57 0.93 -10.26
C GLY A 257 -3.52 2.15 -11.16
N ALA A 258 -4.19 2.05 -12.30
CA ALA A 258 -4.33 3.13 -13.26
C ALA A 258 -5.04 4.33 -12.63
N MET A 259 -4.49 5.53 -12.83
CA MET A 259 -5.05 6.77 -12.29
C MET A 259 -6.40 7.13 -12.93
N ASP A 260 -6.62 6.69 -14.18
CA ASP A 260 -7.85 6.81 -14.95
C ASP A 260 -8.23 5.42 -15.48
N LEU A 261 -9.00 4.70 -14.65
CA LEU A 261 -9.49 3.36 -14.96
C LEU A 261 -10.36 3.33 -16.22
N SER A 262 -11.11 4.40 -16.49
CA SER A 262 -12.01 4.45 -17.65
C SER A 262 -11.23 4.46 -18.96
N ALA A 263 -10.11 5.19 -19.01
CA ALA A 263 -9.21 5.22 -20.13
C ALA A 263 -8.44 3.90 -20.28
N MET A 264 -7.96 3.31 -19.19
CA MET A 264 -7.35 1.97 -19.20
C MET A 264 -8.32 0.93 -19.78
N HIS A 265 -9.56 0.90 -19.29
CA HIS A 265 -10.59 -0.01 -19.78
C HIS A 265 -10.87 0.20 -21.27
N SER A 266 -10.91 1.45 -21.71
CA SER A 266 -11.11 1.80 -23.12
C SER A 266 -9.96 1.29 -23.99
N ALA A 267 -8.71 1.50 -23.59
CA ALA A 267 -7.53 0.99 -24.31
C ALA A 267 -7.60 -0.54 -24.47
N ASN A 268 -7.91 -1.26 -23.40
CA ASN A 268 -8.06 -2.71 -23.44
C ASN A 268 -9.20 -3.17 -24.37
N ARG A 269 -10.37 -2.52 -24.30
CA ARG A 269 -11.51 -2.86 -25.18
C ARG A 269 -11.17 -2.67 -26.65
N ILE A 270 -10.43 -1.62 -27.01
CA ILE A 270 -10.06 -1.32 -28.40
C ILE A 270 -9.22 -2.45 -29.01
N VAL A 271 -8.32 -3.05 -28.24
CA VAL A 271 -7.49 -4.19 -28.69
C VAL A 271 -8.14 -5.56 -28.43
N GLY A 272 -9.36 -5.58 -27.88
CA GLY A 272 -10.12 -6.81 -27.61
C GLY A 272 -9.71 -7.56 -26.34
N ASN A 273 -9.01 -6.93 -25.40
CA ASN A 273 -8.65 -7.52 -24.11
C ASN A 273 -9.80 -7.39 -23.09
N PRO A 274 -9.84 -8.26 -22.05
CA PRO A 274 -10.57 -7.99 -20.82
C PRO A 274 -10.18 -6.60 -20.24
N THR A 275 -11.15 -5.86 -19.70
CA THR A 275 -10.94 -4.46 -19.28
C THR A 275 -9.88 -4.29 -18.20
N ASN A 276 -9.73 -5.29 -17.33
CA ASN A 276 -8.79 -5.32 -16.21
C ASN A 276 -7.39 -5.83 -16.60
N THR A 277 -7.12 -6.06 -17.88
CA THR A 277 -5.80 -6.51 -18.35
C THR A 277 -4.74 -5.43 -18.06
N PRO A 278 -3.54 -5.78 -17.56
CA PRO A 278 -2.49 -4.79 -17.32
C PRO A 278 -2.11 -4.01 -18.59
N VAL A 279 -1.88 -2.71 -18.44
CA VAL A 279 -1.46 -1.78 -19.51
C VAL A 279 -0.22 -1.00 -19.09
N ILE A 280 0.42 -0.31 -20.03
CA ILE A 280 1.46 0.67 -19.70
C ILE A 280 0.81 2.04 -19.54
N GLU A 281 0.81 2.58 -18.33
CA GLU A 281 0.46 3.97 -18.05
C GLU A 281 1.68 4.86 -18.31
N VAL A 282 1.51 5.88 -19.14
CA VAL A 282 2.57 6.79 -19.61
C VAL A 282 2.24 8.22 -19.18
N LEU A 283 3.13 8.81 -18.39
CA LEU A 283 3.01 10.21 -17.98
C LEU A 283 3.55 11.15 -19.07
N ASN A 284 2.68 12.01 -19.60
CA ASN A 284 2.99 13.09 -20.54
C ASN A 284 3.62 12.63 -21.87
N GLY A 285 3.19 11.49 -22.41
CA GLY A 285 3.70 10.92 -23.67
C GLY A 285 5.21 10.64 -23.64
N GLY A 286 5.86 10.73 -24.81
CA GLY A 286 7.31 10.60 -24.99
C GLY A 286 7.85 9.18 -25.17
N LEU A 287 7.07 8.16 -24.79
CA LEU A 287 7.45 6.76 -24.99
C LEU A 287 7.66 6.45 -26.47
N LYS A 288 8.77 5.77 -26.79
CA LYS A 288 9.06 5.20 -28.11
C LYS A 288 9.33 3.70 -27.99
N ALA A 289 8.83 2.93 -28.94
CA ALA A 289 9.06 1.51 -29.01
C ALA A 289 9.18 1.02 -30.44
N LYS A 290 9.87 -0.12 -30.61
CA LYS A 290 10.05 -0.81 -31.88
C LYS A 290 9.48 -2.21 -31.80
N MET A 291 8.60 -2.55 -32.73
CA MET A 291 7.99 -3.88 -32.84
C MET A 291 9.04 -4.92 -33.23
N GLN A 292 9.03 -6.04 -32.50
CA GLN A 292 9.82 -7.23 -32.82
C GLN A 292 8.98 -8.25 -33.60
N HIS A 293 7.66 -8.22 -33.44
CA HIS A 293 6.70 -9.03 -34.17
C HIS A 293 5.44 -8.23 -34.45
N ALA A 294 4.65 -8.68 -35.43
CA ALA A 294 3.38 -8.02 -35.76
C ALA A 294 2.40 -8.07 -34.58
N GLY A 295 1.66 -6.98 -34.36
CA GLY A 295 0.72 -6.87 -33.26
C GLY A 295 -0.15 -5.62 -33.31
N VAL A 296 -1.23 -5.64 -32.55
CA VAL A 296 -2.19 -4.54 -32.46
C VAL A 296 -2.05 -3.84 -31.12
N ILE A 297 -1.90 -2.51 -31.16
CA ILE A 297 -1.85 -1.65 -29.98
C ILE A 297 -3.03 -0.66 -29.97
N ALA A 298 -3.30 -0.07 -28.81
CA ALA A 298 -4.16 1.10 -28.69
C ALA A 298 -3.67 2.01 -27.58
N VAL A 299 -3.85 3.32 -27.77
CA VAL A 299 -3.56 4.33 -26.76
C VAL A 299 -4.83 5.13 -26.45
N ALA A 300 -5.19 5.17 -25.17
CA ALA A 300 -6.31 5.97 -24.65
C ALA A 300 -5.84 6.95 -23.56
N GLY A 301 -6.78 7.68 -22.95
CA GLY A 301 -6.51 8.66 -21.89
C GLY A 301 -6.33 10.06 -22.45
N ALA A 302 -5.20 10.69 -22.12
CA ALA A 302 -4.82 12.00 -22.64
C ALA A 302 -4.82 12.02 -24.17
N ILE A 303 -5.27 13.13 -24.74
CA ILE A 303 -5.40 13.30 -26.19
C ILE A 303 -4.00 13.48 -26.76
N SER A 304 -3.53 12.47 -27.48
CA SER A 304 -2.20 12.43 -28.08
C SER A 304 -2.27 11.80 -29.47
N ASN A 305 -1.37 12.24 -30.34
CA ASN A 305 -1.10 11.53 -31.59
C ASN A 305 -0.06 10.42 -31.33
N ILE A 306 -0.20 9.32 -32.04
CA ILE A 306 0.70 8.18 -32.03
C ILE A 306 1.39 8.20 -33.39
N ARG A 307 2.65 8.62 -33.39
CA ARG A 307 3.46 8.64 -34.60
C ARG A 307 4.01 7.25 -34.85
N VAL A 308 3.73 6.68 -36.01
CA VAL A 308 4.30 5.42 -36.48
C VAL A 308 5.27 5.72 -37.61
N LYS A 309 6.46 5.12 -37.55
CA LYS A 309 7.41 5.02 -38.65
C LYS A 309 7.46 3.57 -39.07
N PHE A 310 6.98 3.30 -40.28
CA PHE A 310 6.92 1.97 -40.84
C PHE A 310 8.30 1.48 -41.29
N ALA A 311 8.48 0.16 -41.39
CA ALA A 311 9.73 -0.45 -41.82
C ALA A 311 10.21 0.01 -43.22
N ASP A 312 9.28 0.41 -44.10
CA ASP A 312 9.56 0.96 -45.42
C ASP A 312 10.03 2.45 -45.40
N GLY A 313 10.05 3.07 -44.22
CA GLY A 313 10.46 4.45 -43.99
C GLY A 313 9.34 5.48 -44.04
N GLN A 314 8.11 5.09 -44.40
CA GLN A 314 6.96 5.99 -44.34
C GLN A 314 6.59 6.32 -42.90
N THR A 315 5.89 7.44 -42.70
CA THR A 315 5.41 7.84 -41.37
C THR A 315 3.95 8.26 -41.42
N ALA A 316 3.18 7.85 -40.41
CA ALA A 316 1.79 8.29 -40.22
C ALA A 316 1.54 8.65 -38.76
N ASP A 317 0.62 9.59 -38.53
CA ASP A 317 0.15 9.94 -37.19
C ASP A 317 -1.28 9.39 -37.01
N PHE A 318 -1.49 8.64 -35.94
CA PHE A 318 -2.79 8.07 -35.57
C PHE A 318 -3.34 8.81 -34.35
N ALA A 319 -4.63 9.12 -34.34
CA ALA A 319 -5.31 9.62 -33.15
C ALA A 319 -5.38 8.55 -32.05
N SER A 320 -5.49 8.97 -30.79
CA SER A 320 -5.87 8.11 -29.66
C SER A 320 -7.26 7.49 -29.85
N TYR A 321 -7.58 6.44 -29.07
CA TYR A 321 -8.87 5.73 -29.07
C TYR A 321 -9.20 4.96 -30.36
N GLN A 322 -8.20 4.43 -31.06
CA GLN A 322 -8.39 3.51 -32.19
C GLN A 322 -7.33 2.40 -32.16
N PRO A 323 -7.60 1.24 -32.77
CA PRO A 323 -6.59 0.20 -32.91
C PRO A 323 -5.56 0.61 -33.96
N ILE A 324 -4.29 0.31 -33.69
CA ILE A 324 -3.18 0.52 -34.62
C ILE A 324 -2.53 -0.84 -34.85
N ASP A 325 -2.60 -1.33 -36.08
CA ASP A 325 -1.92 -2.54 -36.52
C ASP A 325 -0.48 -2.20 -36.92
N LEU A 326 0.49 -2.94 -36.40
CA LEU A 326 1.91 -2.71 -36.60
C LEU A 326 2.62 -4.00 -36.98
N ASP A 327 3.51 -3.92 -37.96
CA ASP A 327 4.32 -5.04 -38.42
C ASP A 327 5.67 -5.10 -37.70
N GLU A 328 6.39 -6.21 -37.89
CA GLU A 328 7.77 -6.34 -37.42
C GLU A 328 8.66 -5.24 -38.00
N GLY A 329 9.42 -4.57 -37.13
CA GLY A 329 10.33 -3.50 -37.52
C GLY A 329 9.73 -2.09 -37.43
N ASP A 330 8.41 -1.95 -37.35
CA ASP A 330 7.74 -0.66 -37.17
C ASP A 330 8.11 -0.01 -35.83
N GLU A 331 8.20 1.31 -35.82
CA GLU A 331 8.47 2.10 -34.62
C GLU A 331 7.29 3.00 -34.32
N PHE A 332 6.84 3.06 -33.07
CA PHE A 332 5.80 3.99 -32.65
C PHE A 332 6.26 4.90 -31.52
N GLN A 333 5.70 6.11 -31.50
CA GLN A 333 5.92 7.13 -30.48
C GLN A 333 4.59 7.70 -30.02
N ILE A 334 4.35 7.67 -28.70
CA ILE A 334 3.28 8.45 -28.09
C ILE A 334 3.76 9.90 -27.99
N GLN A 335 3.16 10.80 -28.76
CA GLN A 335 3.53 12.21 -28.72
C GLN A 335 3.03 12.90 -27.44
N PRO A 336 3.62 14.03 -27.02
CA PRO A 336 3.11 14.80 -25.90
C PRO A 336 1.61 15.12 -26.09
N PRO A 337 0.78 14.98 -25.04
CA PRO A 337 -0.65 15.24 -25.13
C PRO A 337 -0.96 16.73 -25.35
N THR A 338 -2.02 17.01 -26.10
CA THR A 338 -2.59 18.36 -26.23
C THR A 338 -3.64 18.65 -25.16
N ALA A 339 -4.24 17.62 -24.56
CA ALA A 339 -5.15 17.71 -23.42
C ALA A 339 -5.06 16.46 -22.54
N GLY A 340 -5.17 16.63 -21.21
CA GLY A 340 -4.94 15.57 -20.24
C GLY A 340 -3.44 15.32 -19.99
N LEU A 341 -3.12 14.32 -19.16
CA LEU A 341 -1.75 14.10 -18.69
C LEU A 341 -1.26 12.65 -18.78
N ARG A 342 -2.14 11.64 -18.67
CA ARG A 342 -1.75 10.22 -18.69
C ARG A 342 -2.33 9.49 -19.89
N ASN A 343 -1.49 8.75 -20.59
CA ASN A 343 -1.89 7.85 -21.67
C ASN A 343 -1.86 6.39 -21.17
N TYR A 344 -2.69 5.53 -21.75
CA TYR A 344 -2.74 4.10 -21.45
C TYR A 344 -2.51 3.32 -22.73
N LEU A 345 -1.36 2.66 -22.83
CA LEU A 345 -0.99 1.81 -23.94
C LEU A 345 -1.38 0.36 -23.63
N ALA A 346 -2.40 -0.13 -24.33
CA ALA A 346 -2.81 -1.52 -24.32
C ALA A 346 -2.28 -2.24 -25.57
N VAL A 347 -2.04 -3.53 -25.41
CA VAL A 347 -1.54 -4.42 -26.47
C VAL A 347 -2.45 -5.63 -26.53
N ARG A 348 -2.86 -6.03 -27.73
CA ARG A 348 -3.70 -7.22 -27.91
C ARG A 348 -3.02 -8.46 -27.33
N GLY A 349 -3.73 -9.18 -26.47
CA GLY A 349 -3.19 -10.33 -25.73
C GLY A 349 -2.61 -9.98 -24.35
N GLY A 350 -2.51 -8.69 -24.03
CA GLY A 350 -2.04 -8.20 -22.73
C GLY A 350 -0.52 -8.16 -22.59
N ILE A 351 -0.07 -7.91 -21.37
CA ILE A 351 1.35 -7.84 -20.98
C ILE A 351 1.57 -8.90 -19.89
N ASP A 352 2.62 -9.70 -20.03
CA ASP A 352 3.04 -10.66 -18.99
C ASP A 352 3.74 -9.90 -17.86
N VAL A 353 3.26 -10.07 -16.61
CA VAL A 353 3.64 -9.25 -15.42
C VAL A 353 4.08 -10.08 -14.23
#